data_AF-A0A0A9XS96-F1
#
_entry.id   AF-A0A0A9XS96-F1
#
_cell.length_a   1.000
_cell.length_b   1.000
_cell.length_c   1.000
_cell.angle_alpha   90.00
_cell.angle_beta   90.00
_cell.angle_gamma   90.00
#
_symmetry.space_group_name_H-M   'P 1'
#
loop_
_entity.id
_entity.type
_entity.pdbx_description
1 polymer ?
#
loop_
_entity_poly.entity_id
_entity_poly.type
_entity_poly.pdbx_seq_one_letter_code
_entity_poly.pdbx_strand_id
1 'polypeptide(L)'
;MEEELIRMGGAEPKMDPIRSHIAGNKAFNSSNGELAVWWDFLFRELADPRTSEWALMDNPLPTITILSLYLYFVISLGPKLMKNRKPFDLKNVLIVYNVVQVLVSTWIVWEAVDGLWINKYSMFRCESVDWKVTPENLRICRGFYVYYIAKISELLDTIFFVLRKKDNQITFLHLYHHTGMPMMAWATTKYYPGGHAAFIGTINSFVHMVMYSYYLLAAMGPA
;
A
#
# COMPACT_ATOMS: atom_id res chain seq x y z
N MET A 1 -34.26 -34.48 -8.21
CA MET A 1 -33.83 -33.49 -7.20
C MET A 1 -32.31 -33.25 -7.22
N GLU A 2 -31.47 -34.20 -7.67
CA GLU A 2 -30.04 -33.95 -7.92
C GLU A 2 -29.72 -33.33 -9.30
N GLU A 3 -30.57 -33.54 -10.31
CA GLU A 3 -30.29 -33.02 -11.68
C GLU A 3 -30.59 -31.52 -11.86
N GLU A 4 -31.34 -30.88 -10.96
CA GLU A 4 -31.62 -29.43 -11.02
C GLU A 4 -30.52 -28.56 -10.38
N LEU A 5 -29.70 -29.13 -9.49
CA LEU A 5 -28.56 -28.43 -8.89
C LEU A 5 -27.36 -28.30 -9.84
N ILE A 6 -27.29 -29.13 -10.89
CA ILE A 6 -26.21 -29.10 -11.88
C ILE A 6 -26.43 -27.97 -12.92
N ARG A 7 -27.66 -27.45 -13.07
CA ARG A 7 -27.98 -26.39 -14.04
C ARG A 7 -27.80 -24.96 -13.55
N MET A 8 -27.53 -24.71 -12.26
CA MET A 8 -27.40 -23.35 -11.70
C MET A 8 -25.97 -22.97 -11.27
N GLY A 9 -24.98 -23.84 -11.48
CA GLY A 9 -23.58 -23.62 -11.07
C GLY A 9 -22.61 -23.65 -12.23
N GLY A 10 -22.81 -22.78 -13.23
CA GLY A 10 -21.88 -22.61 -14.35
C GLY A 10 -20.60 -21.87 -13.93
N ALA A 11 -19.75 -22.53 -13.16
CA ALA A 11 -18.34 -22.16 -13.00
C ALA A 11 -17.57 -23.45 -12.69
N GLU A 12 -16.77 -23.90 -13.67
CA GLU A 12 -15.72 -24.88 -13.39
C GLU A 12 -14.94 -24.42 -12.14
N PRO A 13 -14.62 -25.32 -11.20
CA PRO A 13 -13.73 -24.96 -10.11
C PRO A 13 -12.37 -24.68 -10.76
N LYS A 14 -11.99 -23.40 -10.87
CA LYS A 14 -10.61 -23.01 -11.20
C LYS A 14 -9.71 -23.81 -10.27
N MET A 15 -8.92 -24.72 -10.83
CA MET A 15 -7.98 -25.54 -10.09
C MET A 15 -7.14 -24.63 -9.18
N ASP A 16 -7.02 -24.96 -7.90
CA ASP A 16 -6.26 -24.15 -6.95
C ASP A 16 -4.87 -23.84 -7.53
N PRO A 17 -4.45 -22.56 -7.58
CA PRO A 17 -3.15 -22.17 -8.14
C PRO A 17 -2.00 -22.98 -7.54
N ILE A 18 -2.12 -23.31 -6.25
CA ILE A 18 -1.16 -24.13 -5.52
C ILE A 18 -1.11 -25.57 -6.07
N ARG A 19 -2.25 -26.20 -6.38
CA ARG A 19 -2.28 -27.57 -6.93
C ARG A 19 -1.75 -27.63 -8.36
N SER A 20 -2.07 -26.62 -9.18
CA SER A 20 -1.54 -26.52 -10.54
C SER A 20 -0.04 -26.26 -10.57
N HIS A 21 0.48 -25.41 -9.68
CA HIS A 21 1.92 -25.15 -9.53
C HIS A 21 2.68 -26.40 -9.02
N ILE A 22 2.15 -27.12 -8.03
CA ILE A 22 2.73 -28.40 -7.56
C ILE A 22 2.75 -29.45 -8.68
N ALA A 23 1.72 -29.50 -9.52
CA ALA A 23 1.66 -30.41 -10.67
C ALA A 23 2.66 -30.01 -11.78
N GLY A 24 2.82 -28.72 -12.06
CA GLY A 24 3.78 -28.18 -13.02
C GLY A 24 5.25 -28.33 -12.59
N ASN A 25 5.54 -28.21 -11.30
CA ASN A 25 6.89 -28.40 -10.76
C ASN A 25 7.46 -29.79 -10.96
N LYS A 26 6.61 -30.83 -11.00
CA LYS A 26 7.10 -32.18 -11.33
C LYS A 26 7.65 -32.28 -12.77
N ALA A 27 7.21 -31.42 -13.68
CA ALA A 27 7.66 -31.41 -15.07
C ALA A 27 8.83 -30.43 -15.33
N PHE A 28 9.00 -29.39 -14.48
CA PHE A 28 9.97 -28.29 -14.71
C PHE A 28 11.28 -28.42 -13.91
N ASN A 29 11.39 -29.40 -12.99
CA ASN A 29 12.46 -29.51 -11.99
C ASN A 29 13.87 -29.89 -12.51
N SER A 30 14.16 -29.75 -13.81
CA SER A 30 15.41 -30.23 -14.41
C SER A 30 16.50 -29.15 -14.61
N SER A 31 16.23 -27.86 -14.40
CA SER A 31 17.23 -26.81 -14.71
C SER A 31 17.25 -25.54 -13.85
N ASN A 32 16.22 -25.24 -13.05
CA ASN A 32 16.19 -24.07 -12.17
C ASN A 32 16.07 -24.50 -10.70
N GLY A 33 16.83 -23.88 -9.81
CA GLY A 33 16.81 -24.22 -8.38
C GLY A 33 15.44 -23.96 -7.75
N GLU A 34 15.05 -24.78 -6.76
CA GLU A 34 13.72 -24.74 -6.11
C GLU A 34 13.33 -23.34 -5.62
N LEU A 35 14.29 -22.53 -5.15
CA LEU A 35 14.04 -21.15 -4.71
C LEU A 35 13.60 -20.21 -5.84
N ALA A 36 14.13 -20.37 -7.06
CA ALA A 36 13.75 -19.55 -8.21
C ALA A 36 12.31 -19.84 -8.63
N VAL A 37 11.93 -21.11 -8.56
CA VAL A 37 10.57 -21.58 -8.84
C VAL A 37 9.56 -20.99 -7.86
N TRP A 38 9.84 -21.07 -6.55
CA TRP A 38 8.99 -20.46 -5.53
C TRP A 38 8.93 -18.94 -5.63
N TRP A 39 10.03 -18.30 -6.01
CA TRP A 39 10.09 -16.87 -6.24
C TRP A 39 9.16 -16.45 -7.40
N ASP A 40 9.24 -17.14 -8.54
CA ASP A 40 8.38 -16.85 -9.68
C ASP A 40 6.91 -17.15 -9.37
N PHE A 41 6.61 -18.22 -8.63
CA PHE A 41 5.26 -18.49 -8.16
C PHE A 41 4.67 -17.33 -7.34
N LEU A 42 5.40 -16.89 -6.31
CA LEU A 42 4.91 -15.87 -5.39
C LEU A 42 4.78 -14.50 -6.06
N PHE A 43 5.74 -14.11 -6.89
CA PHE A 43 5.80 -12.73 -7.39
C PHE A 43 5.32 -12.53 -8.82
N ARG A 44 5.16 -13.62 -9.60
CA ARG A 44 4.66 -13.58 -10.98
C ARG A 44 3.33 -14.32 -11.14
N GLU A 45 3.21 -15.55 -10.65
CA GLU A 45 2.01 -16.37 -10.88
C GLU A 45 0.84 -16.00 -9.97
N LEU A 46 1.10 -15.69 -8.69
CA LEU A 46 0.09 -15.28 -7.72
C LEU A 46 -0.26 -13.79 -7.81
N ALA A 47 0.57 -13.01 -8.49
CA ALA A 47 0.41 -11.57 -8.64
C ALA A 47 -0.75 -11.22 -9.58
N ASP A 48 -1.44 -10.11 -9.30
CA ASP A 48 -2.44 -9.58 -10.22
C ASP A 48 -1.75 -9.05 -11.50
N PRO A 49 -2.08 -9.57 -12.70
CA PRO A 49 -1.47 -9.13 -13.94
C PRO A 49 -1.81 -7.68 -14.29
N ARG A 50 -2.79 -7.05 -13.64
CA ARG A 50 -3.18 -5.64 -13.86
C ARG A 50 -2.23 -4.64 -13.18
N THR A 51 -1.53 -5.07 -12.14
CA THR A 51 -0.65 -4.20 -11.32
C THR A 51 0.83 -4.58 -11.48
N SER A 52 1.13 -5.65 -12.21
CA SER A 52 2.47 -6.21 -12.36
C SER A 52 3.46 -5.27 -13.05
N GLU A 53 3.03 -4.46 -14.02
CA GLU A 53 3.91 -3.56 -14.79
C GLU A 53 4.11 -2.18 -14.12
N TRP A 54 3.53 -1.95 -12.94
CA TRP A 54 3.63 -0.65 -12.29
C TRP A 54 4.94 -0.51 -11.50
N ALA A 55 5.48 0.71 -11.51
CA ALA A 55 6.77 0.97 -10.86
C ALA A 55 6.74 0.59 -9.38
N LEU A 56 7.75 -0.15 -8.92
CA LEU A 56 7.89 -0.74 -7.55
C LEU A 56 6.98 -1.96 -7.26
N MET A 57 6.18 -2.43 -8.21
CA MET A 57 5.32 -3.60 -8.05
C MET A 57 5.88 -4.88 -8.67
N ASP A 58 7.00 -4.81 -9.39
CA ASP A 58 7.66 -6.00 -9.97
C ASP A 58 8.06 -7.01 -8.89
N ASN A 59 8.74 -6.53 -7.85
CA ASN A 59 9.24 -7.36 -6.76
C ASN A 59 9.23 -6.57 -5.43
N PRO A 60 9.25 -7.25 -4.27
CA PRO A 60 9.18 -6.57 -2.97
C PRO A 60 10.50 -5.91 -2.55
N LEU A 61 11.61 -6.19 -3.24
CA LEU A 61 12.95 -5.78 -2.81
C LEU A 61 13.12 -4.25 -2.78
N PRO A 62 12.64 -3.45 -3.75
CA PRO A 62 12.63 -2.00 -3.65
C PRO A 62 11.95 -1.48 -2.39
N THR A 63 10.74 -1.98 -2.08
CA THR A 63 9.99 -1.56 -0.88
C THR A 63 10.76 -1.92 0.39
N ILE A 64 11.26 -3.15 0.49
CA ILE A 64 12.06 -3.61 1.64
C ILE A 64 13.35 -2.79 1.78
N THR A 65 14.00 -2.47 0.66
CA THR A 65 15.23 -1.66 0.65
C THR A 65 14.94 -0.24 1.14
N ILE A 66 13.88 0.40 0.64
CA ILE A 66 13.45 1.73 1.09
C ILE A 66 13.17 1.72 2.59
N LEU A 67 12.42 0.73 3.09
CA LEU A 67 12.09 0.62 4.52
C LEU A 67 13.30 0.32 5.40
N SER A 68 14.24 -0.49 4.91
CA SER A 68 15.47 -0.80 5.64
C SER A 68 16.38 0.43 5.76
N LEU A 69 16.54 1.18 4.66
CA LEU A 69 17.28 2.45 4.65
C LEU A 69 16.61 3.49 5.54
N TYR A 70 15.28 3.55 5.48
CA TYR A 70 14.45 4.39 6.33
C TYR A 70 14.65 4.10 7.82
N LEU A 71 14.53 2.84 8.23
CA LEU A 71 14.73 2.43 9.62
C LEU A 71 16.15 2.72 10.11
N TYR A 72 17.15 2.43 9.26
CA TYR A 72 18.54 2.77 9.53
C TYR A 72 18.73 4.28 9.72
N PHE A 73 18.09 5.10 8.89
CA PHE A 73 18.14 6.55 8.99
C PHE A 73 17.49 7.06 10.28
N VAL A 74 16.27 6.63 10.60
CA VAL A 74 15.50 7.13 11.75
C VAL A 74 16.12 6.70 13.08
N ILE A 75 16.56 5.44 13.20
CA ILE A 75 17.05 4.90 14.47
C ILE A 75 18.52 5.26 14.73
N SER A 76 19.37 5.22 13.70
CA SER A 76 20.82 5.30 13.89
C SER A 76 21.42 6.58 13.31
N LEU A 77 21.33 6.77 11.99
CA LEU A 77 22.09 7.79 11.30
C LEU A 77 21.60 9.21 11.62
N GLY A 78 20.28 9.43 11.58
CA GLY A 78 19.65 10.72 11.79
C GLY A 78 19.93 11.31 13.18
N PRO A 79 19.65 10.59 14.29
CA PRO A 79 19.98 11.07 15.64
C PRO A 79 21.48 11.32 15.83
N LYS A 80 22.35 10.49 15.23
CA LYS A 80 23.81 10.65 15.29
C LYS A 80 24.28 11.92 14.56
N LEU A 81 23.72 12.23 13.39
CA LEU A 81 24.01 13.45 12.65
C LEU A 81 23.48 14.71 13.35
N MET A 82 22.33 14.61 14.02
CA MET A 82 21.66 15.73 14.70
C MET A 82 22.16 15.96 16.14
N LYS A 83 23.02 15.08 16.68
CA LYS A 83 23.59 15.23 18.03
C LYS A 83 24.29 16.58 18.23
N ASN A 84 25.10 16.98 17.25
CA ASN A 84 25.91 18.21 17.30
C ASN A 84 25.33 19.37 16.48
N ARG A 85 24.10 19.23 15.96
CA ARG A 85 23.45 20.27 15.13
C ARG A 85 22.22 20.83 15.84
N LYS A 86 21.93 22.10 15.55
CA LYS A 86 20.68 22.76 15.94
C LYS A 86 19.51 22.19 15.11
N PRO A 87 18.27 22.18 15.63
CA PRO A 87 17.11 21.72 14.86
C PRO A 87 16.94 22.60 13.62
N PHE A 88 16.64 21.99 12.48
CA PHE A 88 16.40 22.73 11.25
C PHE A 88 15.03 23.43 11.28
N ASP A 89 14.98 24.68 10.83
CA ASP A 89 13.71 25.36 10.55
C ASP A 89 13.23 24.97 9.15
N LEU A 90 12.25 24.07 9.10
CA LEU A 90 11.68 23.52 7.88
C LEU A 90 10.22 23.97 7.69
N LYS A 91 9.82 25.11 8.28
CA LYS A 91 8.43 25.58 8.27
C LYS A 91 7.82 25.60 6.86
N ASN A 92 8.49 26.23 5.89
CA ASN A 92 7.98 26.34 4.52
C ASN A 92 7.90 24.97 3.82
N VAL A 93 8.89 24.09 4.05
CA VAL A 93 8.92 22.74 3.49
C VAL A 93 7.76 21.91 4.04
N LEU A 94 7.49 22.00 5.34
CA LEU A 94 6.38 21.32 5.99
C LEU A 94 5.02 21.82 5.50
N ILE A 95 4.87 23.12 5.26
CA ILE A 95 3.64 23.68 4.69
C ILE A 95 3.38 23.08 3.32
N VAL A 96 4.36 23.13 2.41
CA VAL A 96 4.22 22.55 1.06
C VAL A 96 3.94 21.06 1.12
N TYR A 97 4.67 20.33 1.96
CA TYR A 97 4.50 18.90 2.16
C TYR A 97 3.09 18.55 2.66
N ASN A 98 2.60 19.24 3.69
CA ASN A 98 1.26 19.00 4.23
C ASN A 98 0.17 19.32 3.20
N VAL A 99 0.33 20.37 2.39
CA VAL A 99 -0.61 20.67 1.28
C VAL A 99 -0.64 19.53 0.28
N VAL A 100 0.53 19.04 -0.16
CA VAL A 100 0.61 17.90 -1.10
C VAL A 100 -0.05 16.66 -0.50
N GLN A 101 0.21 16.36 0.77
CA GLN A 101 -0.40 15.21 1.46
C GLN A 101 -1.93 15.32 1.56
N VAL A 102 -2.46 16.51 1.85
CA VAL A 102 -3.92 16.76 1.85
C VAL A 102 -4.49 16.50 0.46
N LEU A 103 -3.89 17.06 -0.60
CA LEU A 103 -4.38 16.88 -1.97
C LEU A 103 -4.38 15.40 -2.40
N VAL A 104 -3.30 14.67 -2.12
CA VAL A 104 -3.20 13.24 -2.42
C VAL A 104 -4.25 12.44 -1.63
N SER A 105 -4.39 12.72 -0.33
CA SER A 105 -5.38 12.04 0.52
C SER A 105 -6.81 12.31 0.07
N THR A 106 -7.13 13.56 -0.28
CA THR A 106 -8.44 13.95 -0.83
C THR A 106 -8.72 13.25 -2.15
N TRP A 107 -7.73 13.15 -3.05
CA TRP A 107 -7.87 12.45 -4.31
C TRP A 107 -8.16 10.95 -4.10
N ILE A 108 -7.44 10.28 -3.19
CA ILE A 108 -7.68 8.87 -2.87
C ILE A 108 -9.10 8.65 -2.31
N VAL A 109 -9.53 9.51 -1.39
CA VAL A 109 -10.89 9.44 -0.82
C VAL A 109 -11.95 9.65 -1.89
N TRP A 110 -11.76 10.65 -2.77
CA TRP A 110 -12.69 10.91 -3.87
C TRP A 110 -12.78 9.70 -4.82
N GLU A 111 -11.64 9.14 -5.19
CA GLU A 111 -11.59 7.99 -6.09
C GLU A 111 -12.21 6.73 -5.48
N ALA A 112 -12.03 6.53 -4.18
CA ALA A 112 -12.66 5.43 -3.46
C ALA A 112 -14.18 5.63 -3.32
N VAL A 113 -14.64 6.85 -3.02
CA VAL A 113 -16.07 7.14 -2.86
C VAL A 113 -16.81 7.02 -4.19
N ASP A 114 -16.29 7.62 -5.26
CA ASP A 114 -16.89 7.57 -6.59
C ASP A 114 -16.77 6.18 -7.24
N GLY A 115 -15.58 5.58 -7.19
CA GLY A 115 -15.29 4.32 -7.88
C GLY A 115 -15.79 3.07 -7.16
N LEU A 116 -15.97 3.11 -5.83
CA LEU A 116 -16.35 1.94 -5.03
C LEU A 116 -17.70 2.15 -4.35
N TRP A 117 -17.79 3.11 -3.44
CA TRP A 117 -18.86 3.15 -2.43
C TRP A 117 -20.20 3.67 -2.94
N ILE A 118 -20.20 4.56 -3.93
CA ILE A 118 -21.45 5.09 -4.52
C ILE A 118 -22.02 4.14 -5.57
N ASN A 119 -21.16 3.57 -6.42
CA ASN A 119 -21.62 2.94 -7.65
C ASN A 119 -21.52 1.40 -7.66
N LYS A 120 -20.67 0.78 -6.82
CA LYS A 120 -20.25 -0.62 -7.04
C LYS A 120 -20.31 -1.53 -5.82
N TYR A 121 -19.97 -1.05 -4.64
CA TYR A 121 -19.81 -1.86 -3.43
C TYR A 121 -20.68 -1.37 -2.29
N SER A 122 -21.31 -2.32 -1.59
CA SER A 122 -22.04 -2.02 -0.37
C SER A 122 -21.09 -1.96 0.83
N MET A 123 -21.06 -0.84 1.56
CA MET A 123 -20.20 -0.65 2.74
C MET A 123 -20.35 -1.74 3.82
N PHE A 124 -21.52 -2.38 3.89
CA PHE A 124 -21.88 -3.33 4.95
C PHE A 124 -21.85 -4.80 4.50
N ARG A 125 -21.34 -5.11 3.31
CA ARG A 125 -21.23 -6.48 2.78
C ARG A 125 -19.79 -6.88 2.51
N CYS A 126 -19.54 -8.19 2.58
CA CYS A 126 -18.27 -8.75 2.15
C CYS A 126 -18.21 -8.74 0.63
N GLU A 127 -17.51 -7.76 0.08
CA GLU A 127 -17.33 -7.59 -1.36
C GLU A 127 -16.03 -8.24 -1.82
N SER A 128 -16.14 -9.14 -2.79
CA SER A 128 -15.02 -9.83 -3.39
C SER A 128 -14.29 -8.95 -4.40
N VAL A 129 -13.01 -9.28 -4.65
CA VAL A 129 -12.22 -8.64 -5.69
C VAL A 129 -12.72 -9.12 -7.05
N ASP A 130 -13.12 -8.19 -7.92
CA ASP A 130 -13.40 -8.50 -9.32
C ASP A 130 -12.09 -8.48 -10.12
N TRP A 131 -11.74 -9.61 -10.70
CA TRP A 131 -10.51 -9.83 -11.45
C TRP A 131 -10.63 -9.43 -12.93
N LYS A 132 -11.80 -8.99 -13.38
CA LYS A 132 -12.01 -8.56 -14.77
C LYS A 132 -11.19 -7.32 -15.10
N VAL A 133 -10.63 -7.29 -16.32
CA VAL A 133 -9.91 -6.14 -16.88
C VAL A 133 -10.93 -5.20 -17.50
N THR A 134 -11.57 -4.37 -16.66
CA THR A 134 -12.48 -3.31 -17.10
C THR A 134 -11.90 -1.93 -16.72
N PRO A 135 -12.27 -0.85 -17.43
CA PRO A 135 -11.79 0.49 -17.08
C PRO A 135 -12.05 0.88 -15.62
N GLU A 136 -13.17 0.44 -15.05
CA GLU A 136 -13.51 0.65 -13.65
C GLU A 136 -12.58 -0.11 -12.70
N ASN A 137 -12.31 -1.38 -12.97
CA ASN A 137 -11.43 -2.18 -12.11
C ASN A 137 -9.97 -1.69 -12.19
N LEU A 138 -9.54 -1.22 -13.36
CA LEU A 138 -8.23 -0.57 -13.51
C LEU A 138 -8.15 0.76 -12.73
N ARG A 139 -9.24 1.54 -12.72
CA ARG A 139 -9.35 2.76 -11.90
C ARG A 139 -9.17 2.45 -10.42
N ILE A 140 -9.83 1.39 -9.92
CA ILE A 140 -9.69 0.92 -8.53
C ILE A 140 -8.25 0.49 -8.24
N CYS A 141 -7.65 -0.34 -9.10
CA CYS A 141 -6.26 -0.77 -8.96
C CYS A 141 -5.32 0.45 -8.87
N ARG A 142 -5.55 1.48 -9.71
CA ARG A 142 -4.75 2.71 -9.68
C ARG A 142 -4.89 3.45 -8.36
N GLY A 143 -6.08 3.46 -7.76
CA GLY A 143 -6.30 3.99 -6.41
C GLY A 143 -5.44 3.30 -5.36
N PHE A 144 -5.37 1.96 -5.38
CA PHE A 144 -4.49 1.18 -4.48
C PHE A 144 -3.01 1.50 -4.71
N TYR A 145 -2.59 1.65 -5.96
CA TYR A 145 -1.22 2.03 -6.29
C TYR A 145 -0.85 3.42 -5.75
N VAL A 146 -1.70 4.43 -5.97
CA VAL A 146 -1.46 5.77 -5.43
C VAL A 146 -1.49 5.76 -3.91
N TYR A 147 -2.35 4.95 -3.29
CA TYR A 147 -2.33 4.76 -1.84
C TYR A 147 -1.00 4.18 -1.35
N TYR A 148 -0.42 3.18 -2.02
CA TYR A 148 0.91 2.68 -1.71
C TYR A 148 1.99 3.77 -1.83
N ILE A 149 1.97 4.56 -2.90
CA ILE A 149 2.92 5.69 -3.07
C ILE A 149 2.72 6.73 -1.97
N ALA A 150 1.47 7.03 -1.58
CA ALA A 150 1.17 7.91 -0.47
C ALA A 150 1.82 7.37 0.82
N LYS A 151 1.69 6.07 1.12
CA LYS A 151 2.34 5.45 2.30
C LYS A 151 3.86 5.52 2.29
N ILE A 152 4.50 5.45 1.12
CA ILE A 152 5.94 5.72 1.03
C ILE A 152 6.24 7.19 1.34
N SER A 153 5.44 8.13 0.82
CA SER A 153 5.67 9.55 1.06
C SER A 153 5.51 9.94 2.54
N GLU A 154 4.63 9.26 3.28
CA GLU A 154 4.42 9.46 4.73
C GLU A 154 5.66 9.09 5.58
N LEU A 155 6.59 8.30 5.05
CA LEU A 155 7.87 8.04 5.72
C LEU A 155 8.67 9.33 5.94
N LEU A 156 8.45 10.37 5.12
CA LEU A 156 9.09 11.67 5.26
C LEU A 156 8.68 12.38 6.56
N ASP A 157 7.53 12.06 7.16
CA ASP A 157 7.08 12.67 8.44
C ASP A 157 8.11 12.43 9.55
N THR A 158 8.52 11.17 9.72
CA THR A 158 9.55 10.84 10.72
C THR A 158 10.91 11.44 10.38
N ILE A 159 11.25 11.58 9.10
CA ILE A 159 12.50 12.24 8.69
C ILE A 159 12.46 13.70 9.14
N PHE A 160 11.33 14.39 8.97
CA PHE A 160 11.16 15.75 9.49
C PHE A 160 11.21 15.81 11.02
N PHE A 161 10.65 14.83 11.74
CA PHE A 161 10.75 14.77 13.21
C PHE A 161 12.19 14.63 13.69
N VAL A 162 12.98 13.75 13.05
CA VAL A 162 14.41 13.58 13.34
C VAL A 162 15.19 14.88 13.07
N LEU A 163 14.97 15.52 11.92
CA LEU A 163 15.67 16.77 11.55
C LEU A 163 15.28 17.97 12.43
N ARG A 164 14.10 17.94 13.04
CA ARG A 164 13.64 18.97 14.00
C ARG A 164 13.97 18.64 15.45
N LYS A 165 14.62 17.50 15.71
CA LYS A 165 14.91 16.97 17.07
C LYS A 165 13.64 16.87 17.91
N LYS A 166 12.56 16.39 17.29
CA LYS A 166 11.25 16.14 17.93
C LYS A 166 11.09 14.66 18.24
N ASP A 167 12.07 14.08 18.93
CA ASP A 167 12.13 12.64 19.21
C ASP A 167 10.91 12.16 20.01
N ASN A 168 10.29 13.04 20.81
CA ASN A 168 9.06 12.75 21.55
C ASN A 168 7.87 12.37 20.66
N GLN A 169 7.88 12.74 19.37
CA GLN A 169 6.84 12.38 18.41
C GLN A 169 7.08 11.01 17.78
N ILE A 170 8.33 10.51 17.80
CA ILE A 170 8.71 9.20 17.24
C ILE A 170 8.49 8.13 18.30
N THR A 171 7.22 7.76 18.48
CA THR A 171 6.84 6.66 19.38
C THR A 171 7.02 5.30 18.69
N PHE A 172 7.09 4.24 19.49
CA PHE A 172 7.10 2.86 18.96
C PHE A 172 5.90 2.59 18.05
N LEU A 173 4.71 3.03 18.44
CA LEU A 173 3.49 2.87 17.65
C LEU A 173 3.60 3.58 16.30
N HIS A 174 4.12 4.81 16.30
CA HIS A 174 4.34 5.56 15.07
C HIS A 174 5.31 4.83 14.14
N LEU A 175 6.47 4.39 14.64
CA LEU A 175 7.45 3.69 13.82
C LEU A 175 6.94 2.34 13.30
N TYR A 176 6.25 1.57 14.14
CA TYR A 176 5.63 0.30 13.74
C TYR A 176 4.56 0.51 12.67
N HIS A 177 3.69 1.51 12.84
CA HIS A 177 2.66 1.86 11.87
C HIS A 177 3.26 2.32 10.53
N HIS A 178 4.21 3.26 10.55
CA HIS A 178 4.83 3.80 9.34
C HIS A 178 5.69 2.77 8.59
N THR A 179 6.16 1.70 9.23
CA THR A 179 6.87 0.60 8.55
C THR A 179 5.94 -0.51 8.05
N GLY A 180 4.91 -0.85 8.83
CA GLY A 180 3.95 -1.90 8.47
C GLY A 180 2.97 -1.48 7.38
N MET A 181 2.50 -0.23 7.38
CA MET A 181 1.49 0.24 6.44
C MET A 181 1.96 0.22 4.97
N PRO A 182 3.18 0.66 4.60
CA PRO A 182 3.68 0.54 3.22
C PRO A 182 3.82 -0.92 2.77
N MET A 183 4.24 -1.83 3.66
CA MET A 183 4.35 -3.27 3.33
C MET A 183 2.98 -3.89 3.08
N MET A 184 2.00 -3.58 3.92
CA MET A 184 0.63 -4.04 3.72
C MET A 184 0.03 -3.45 2.44
N ALA A 185 0.25 -2.16 2.17
CA ALA A 185 -0.22 -1.51 0.94
C ALA A 185 0.41 -2.11 -0.34
N TRP A 186 1.68 -2.49 -0.28
CA TRP A 186 2.34 -3.20 -1.38
C TRP A 186 1.70 -4.58 -1.60
N ALA A 187 1.52 -5.36 -0.53
CA ALA A 187 0.92 -6.68 -0.60
C ALA A 187 -0.52 -6.64 -1.11
N THR A 188 -1.35 -5.70 -0.64
CA THR A 188 -2.73 -5.56 -1.12
C THR A 188 -2.77 -5.14 -2.59
N THR A 189 -1.90 -4.22 -3.03
CA THR A 189 -1.87 -3.81 -4.44
C THR A 189 -1.39 -4.94 -5.36
N LYS A 190 -0.46 -5.77 -4.90
CA LYS A 190 0.12 -6.88 -5.68
C LYS A 190 -0.80 -8.09 -5.76
N TYR A 191 -1.47 -8.45 -4.66
CA TYR A 191 -2.24 -9.69 -4.56
C TYR A 191 -3.75 -9.49 -4.61
N TYR A 192 -4.29 -8.42 -4.01
CA TYR A 192 -5.74 -8.22 -3.87
C TYR A 192 -6.12 -6.74 -4.05
N PRO A 193 -5.96 -6.17 -5.25
CA PRO A 193 -6.29 -4.76 -5.52
C PRO A 193 -7.81 -4.59 -5.68
N GLY A 194 -8.54 -4.58 -4.55
CA GLY A 194 -9.99 -4.35 -4.53
C GLY A 194 -10.70 -4.93 -3.32
N GLY A 195 -12.03 -5.00 -3.41
CA GLY A 195 -12.90 -5.59 -2.38
C GLY A 195 -12.95 -4.79 -1.08
N HIS A 196 -13.37 -5.46 -0.01
CA HIS A 196 -13.59 -4.81 1.30
C HIS A 196 -12.32 -4.20 1.92
N ALA A 197 -11.12 -4.65 1.53
CA ALA A 197 -9.85 -4.07 2.00
C ALA A 197 -9.71 -2.58 1.64
N ALA A 198 -10.36 -2.12 0.57
CA ALA A 198 -10.39 -0.72 0.18
C ALA A 198 -11.03 0.19 1.25
N PHE A 199 -11.91 -0.36 2.10
CA PHE A 199 -12.59 0.39 3.16
C PHE A 199 -11.60 0.92 4.19
N ILE A 200 -10.69 0.06 4.64
CA ILE A 200 -9.65 0.42 5.60
C ILE A 200 -8.75 1.51 5.00
N GLY A 201 -8.36 1.36 3.73
CA GLY A 201 -7.58 2.38 3.01
C GLY A 201 -8.31 3.72 2.85
N THR A 202 -9.64 3.68 2.63
CA THR A 202 -10.48 4.87 2.50
C THR A 202 -10.57 5.64 3.82
N ILE A 203 -10.88 4.95 4.92
CA ILE A 203 -10.94 5.58 6.26
C ILE A 203 -9.59 6.14 6.64
N ASN A 204 -8.52 5.37 6.41
CA ASN A 204 -7.18 5.83 6.71
C ASN A 204 -6.86 7.12 5.93
N SER A 205 -7.11 7.16 4.63
CA SER A 205 -6.89 8.36 3.80
C SER A 205 -7.76 9.54 4.25
N PHE A 206 -8.98 9.30 4.72
CA PHE A 206 -9.83 10.34 5.29
C PHE A 206 -9.25 10.91 6.60
N VAL A 207 -8.77 10.06 7.50
CA VAL A 207 -8.08 10.49 8.73
C VAL A 207 -6.82 11.27 8.38
N HIS A 208 -6.03 10.84 7.39
CA HIS A 208 -4.85 11.55 6.93
C HIS A 208 -5.19 12.92 6.31
N MET A 209 -6.29 13.04 5.56
CA MET A 209 -6.78 14.32 5.07
C MET A 209 -7.04 15.30 6.22
N VAL A 210 -7.71 14.87 7.30
CA VAL A 210 -7.98 15.72 8.48
C VAL A 210 -6.68 16.03 9.25
N MET A 211 -5.83 15.03 9.45
CA MET A 211 -4.59 15.13 10.21
C MET A 211 -3.59 16.09 9.55
N TYR A 212 -3.35 15.97 8.24
CA TYR A 212 -2.45 16.88 7.52
C TYR A 212 -3.05 18.28 7.37
N SER A 213 -4.37 18.41 7.28
CA SER A 213 -5.03 19.73 7.35
C SER A 213 -4.78 20.41 8.69
N TYR A 214 -4.86 19.65 9.79
CA TYR A 214 -4.50 20.16 11.11
C TYR A 214 -3.02 20.58 11.20
N TYR A 215 -2.09 19.77 10.65
CA TYR A 215 -0.67 20.12 10.62
C TYR A 215 -0.36 21.34 9.75
N LEU A 216 -1.09 21.53 8.65
CA LEU A 216 -1.00 22.73 7.83
C LEU A 216 -1.41 23.97 8.63
N LEU A 217 -2.57 23.93 9.29
CA LEU A 217 -3.06 25.03 10.11
C LEU A 217 -2.12 25.32 11.29
N ALA A 218 -1.62 24.28 11.96
CA ALA A 218 -0.65 24.42 13.04
C ALA A 218 0.68 25.00 12.56
N ALA A 219 1.12 24.69 11.34
CA ALA A 219 2.31 25.28 10.73
C ALA A 219 2.10 26.74 10.31
N MET A 220 0.86 27.18 10.05
CA MET A 220 0.53 28.57 9.74
C MET A 220 0.34 29.45 10.99
N GLY A 221 0.12 28.85 12.16
CA GLY A 221 0.01 29.55 13.43
C GLY A 221 1.31 30.24 13.89
N PRO A 222 1.22 31.21 14.84
CA PRO A 222 2.40 31.83 15.43
C PRO A 222 3.24 30.78 16.17
N ALA A 223 4.56 30.88 16.02
CA ALA A 223 5.54 29.98 16.62
C ALA A 223 5.73 30.24 18.12
#